data_AF-E9BBV7-F1
#
_entry.id   AF-E9BBV7-F1
#
_cell.length_a   1.000
_cell.length_b   1.000
_cell.length_c   1.000
_cell.angle_alpha   90.00
_cell.angle_beta   90.00
_cell.angle_gamma   90.00
#
_symmetry.space_group_name_H-M   'P 1'
#
loop_
_entity.id
_entity.type
_entity.pdbx_description
1 polymer ?
#
loop_
_entity_poly.entity_id
_entity_poly.type
_entity_poly.pdbx_seq_one_letter_code
_entity_poly.pdbx_strand_id
1 'polypeptide(L)'
;MVQLLESFRGDNVCQWMADHIEVPVLIVGLYMVMVLYIPDAYMKNRKPFNLRQLNMAWNLLLTVFSICGAYYCLPQLYRTIFVPEFTVHDYTNGGHIQWKGGVYNAFCYWNKNIFYDGPVGAFLCLFVLSKIPEMLDTAFLVFQKK
;
A
#
# COMPACT_ATOMS: atom_id res chain seq x y z
N MET A 1 1.41 17.53 -6.02
CA MET A 1 1.39 16.30 -5.20
C MET A 1 0.53 16.48 -3.96
N VAL A 2 0.81 17.47 -3.10
CA VAL A 2 0.05 17.73 -1.86
C VAL A 2 -1.45 17.95 -2.12
N GLN A 3 -1.82 18.78 -3.10
CA GLN A 3 -3.24 19.02 -3.45
C GLN A 3 -3.98 17.77 -3.94
N LEU A 4 -3.30 16.88 -4.66
CA LEU A 4 -3.89 15.61 -5.11
C LEU A 4 -4.18 14.69 -3.90
N LEU A 5 -3.23 14.62 -2.97
CA LEU A 5 -3.35 13.85 -1.74
C LEU A 5 -4.44 14.41 -0.82
N GLU A 6 -4.60 15.74 -0.76
CA GLU A 6 -5.68 16.39 0.01
C GLU A 6 -7.06 16.16 -0.60
N SER A 7 -7.16 16.07 -1.93
CA SER A 7 -8.41 15.74 -2.62
C SER A 7 -8.76 14.25 -2.60
N PHE A 8 -7.90 13.40 -2.03
CA PHE A 8 -8.08 11.95 -2.08
C PHE A 8 -9.24 11.50 -1.20
N ARG A 9 -10.15 10.74 -1.80
CA ARG A 9 -11.32 10.13 -1.16
C ARG A 9 -11.20 8.62 -1.25
N GLY A 10 -11.00 7.97 -0.10
CA GLY A 10 -10.81 6.52 -0.04
C GLY A 10 -12.04 5.73 -0.50
N ASP A 11 -13.24 6.28 -0.26
CA ASP A 11 -14.53 5.64 -0.57
C ASP A 11 -14.62 5.18 -2.03
N ASN A 12 -14.26 6.06 -2.97
CA ASN A 12 -14.36 5.78 -4.41
C ASN A 12 -13.45 4.62 -4.83
N VAL A 13 -12.24 4.57 -4.27
CA VAL A 13 -11.26 3.53 -4.60
C VAL A 13 -11.68 2.21 -3.97
N CYS A 14 -12.16 2.23 -2.72
CA CYS A 14 -12.68 1.03 -2.05
C CYS A 14 -13.91 0.46 -2.78
N GLN A 15 -14.82 1.32 -3.25
CA GLN A 15 -15.96 0.89 -4.06
C GLN A 15 -15.49 0.25 -5.36
N TRP A 16 -14.57 0.90 -6.09
CA TRP A 16 -14.02 0.33 -7.32
C TRP A 16 -13.36 -1.03 -7.09
N MET A 17 -12.58 -1.18 -6.01
CA MET A 17 -11.96 -2.46 -5.64
C MET A 17 -12.98 -3.53 -5.26
N ALA A 18 -14.08 -3.15 -4.60
CA ALA A 18 -15.16 -4.07 -4.24
C ALA A 18 -15.96 -4.52 -5.46
N ASP A 19 -16.12 -3.64 -6.45
CA ASP A 19 -16.83 -3.95 -7.70
C ASP A 19 -15.97 -4.80 -8.65
N HIS A 20 -14.63 -4.69 -8.57
CA HIS A 20 -13.69 -5.35 -9.48
C HIS A 20 -12.84 -6.44 -8.79
N ILE A 21 -13.48 -7.36 -8.09
CA ILE A 21 -12.81 -8.49 -7.41
C ILE A 21 -12.08 -9.45 -8.37
N GLU A 22 -12.42 -9.42 -9.65
CA GLU A 22 -11.76 -10.19 -10.69
C GLU A 22 -10.30 -9.75 -10.91
N VAL A 23 -9.98 -8.48 -10.70
CA VAL A 23 -8.61 -7.95 -10.89
C VAL A 23 -7.59 -8.65 -9.99
N PRO A 24 -7.74 -8.68 -8.64
CA PRO A 24 -6.78 -9.38 -7.79
C PRO A 24 -6.75 -10.90 -8.06
N VAL A 25 -7.89 -11.51 -8.39
CA VAL A 25 -7.96 -12.95 -8.71
C VAL A 25 -7.15 -13.28 -9.95
N LEU A 26 -7.29 -12.48 -11.03
CA LEU A 26 -6.53 -12.65 -12.26
C LEU A 26 -5.04 -12.42 -12.03
N ILE A 27 -4.66 -11.39 -11.27
CA ILE A 27 -3.26 -11.08 -10.95
C ILE A 27 -2.62 -12.24 -10.19
N VAL A 28 -3.27 -12.75 -9.14
CA VAL A 28 -2.75 -13.87 -8.33
C VAL A 28 -2.71 -15.16 -9.15
N GLY A 29 -3.74 -15.42 -9.97
CA GLY A 29 -3.77 -16.58 -10.86
C GLY A 29 -2.61 -16.56 -11.87
N LEU A 30 -2.38 -15.43 -12.54
CA LEU A 30 -1.26 -15.25 -13.46
C LEU A 30 0.09 -15.40 -12.74
N TYR A 31 0.21 -14.85 -11.54
CA TYR A 31 1.40 -15.00 -10.72
C TYR A 31 1.67 -16.47 -10.35
N MET A 32 0.66 -17.22 -9.94
CA MET A 32 0.80 -18.65 -9.62
C MET A 32 1.24 -19.46 -10.84
N VAL A 33 0.63 -19.20 -12.01
CA VAL A 33 1.04 -19.82 -13.28
C VAL A 33 2.49 -19.47 -13.60
N MET A 34 2.86 -18.19 -13.49
CA MET A 34 4.22 -17.73 -13.73
C MET A 34 5.23 -18.41 -12.82
N VAL A 35 4.98 -18.50 -11.51
CA VAL A 35 5.91 -19.10 -10.54
C VAL A 35 6.02 -20.62 -10.70
N LEU A 36 4.92 -21.32 -11.01
CA LEU A 36 4.92 -22.79 -11.08
C LEU A 36 5.36 -23.33 -12.44
N TYR A 37 4.93 -22.71 -13.56
CA TYR A 37 5.20 -23.25 -14.90
C TYR A 37 6.49 -22.74 -15.53
N ILE A 38 6.90 -21.49 -15.31
CA ILE A 38 8.08 -20.91 -15.95
C ILE A 38 9.40 -21.61 -15.57
N PRO A 39 9.63 -22.02 -14.31
CA PRO A 39 10.85 -22.75 -13.94
C PRO A 39 11.06 -24.01 -14.80
N ASP A 40 10.01 -24.83 -14.90
CA ASP A 40 10.08 -26.14 -15.55
C ASP A 40 9.97 -26.07 -17.08
N ALA A 41 9.12 -25.17 -17.62
CA ALA A 41 8.87 -25.08 -19.05
C ALA A 41 9.89 -24.21 -19.80
N TYR A 42 10.37 -23.12 -19.19
CA TYR A 42 11.17 -22.10 -19.89
C TYR A 42 12.60 -21.99 -19.37
N MET A 43 12.79 -22.06 -18.05
CA MET A 43 14.11 -21.86 -17.44
C MET A 43 14.95 -23.14 -17.40
N LYS A 44 14.37 -24.34 -17.49
CA LYS A 44 15.10 -25.63 -17.40
C LYS A 44 16.41 -25.68 -18.21
N ASN A 45 16.36 -25.29 -19.49
CA ASN A 45 17.50 -25.35 -20.41
C ASN A 45 18.34 -24.06 -20.51
N ARG A 46 18.04 -23.02 -19.72
CA ARG A 46 18.74 -21.72 -19.78
C ARG A 46 19.58 -21.43 -18.54
N LYS A 47 20.62 -20.62 -18.73
CA LYS A 47 21.44 -20.12 -17.62
C LYS A 47 20.66 -19.05 -16.83
N PRO A 48 20.84 -18.95 -15.51
CA PRO A 48 20.16 -17.96 -14.69
C PRO A 48 20.51 -16.54 -15.14
N PHE A 49 19.52 -15.65 -15.20
CA PHE A 49 19.77 -14.25 -15.53
C PHE A 49 20.41 -13.53 -14.34
N ASN A 50 21.37 -12.64 -14.59
CA ASN A 50 21.95 -11.82 -13.54
C ASN A 50 21.10 -10.56 -13.29
N LEU A 51 19.93 -10.75 -12.66
CA LEU A 51 19.00 -9.67 -12.30
C LEU A 51 19.31 -9.05 -10.93
N ARG A 52 20.53 -9.23 -10.42
CA ARG A 52 20.92 -8.77 -9.07
C ARG A 52 20.79 -7.26 -8.91
N GLN A 53 21.27 -6.48 -9.89
CA GLN A 53 21.19 -5.02 -9.84
C GLN A 53 19.75 -4.52 -9.91
N LEU A 54 18.93 -5.14 -10.78
CA LEU A 54 17.51 -4.82 -10.89
C LEU A 54 16.76 -5.13 -9.59
N ASN A 55 16.99 -6.30 -9.01
CA ASN A 55 16.39 -6.70 -7.73
C ASN A 55 16.82 -5.75 -6.60
N MET A 56 18.09 -5.35 -6.55
CA MET A 56 18.57 -4.36 -5.57
C MET A 56 17.91 -2.99 -5.75
N ALA A 57 17.80 -2.49 -6.98
CA ALA A 57 17.15 -1.20 -7.27
C ALA A 57 15.66 -1.23 -6.92
N TRP A 58 14.99 -2.36 -7.18
CA TRP A 58 13.59 -2.57 -6.87
C TRP A 58 13.32 -2.62 -5.36
N ASN A 59 14.12 -3.39 -4.60
CA ASN A 59 14.05 -3.40 -3.14
C ASN A 59 14.31 -2.02 -2.53
N LEU A 60 15.24 -1.25 -3.10
CA LEU A 60 15.50 0.12 -2.67
C LEU A 60 14.27 1.01 -2.90
N LEU A 61 13.62 0.90 -4.06
CA LEU A 61 12.40 1.62 -4.38
C LEU A 61 11.28 1.28 -3.38
N LEU A 62 11.04 -0.01 -3.11
CA LEU A 62 10.04 -0.46 -2.14
C LEU A 62 10.35 0.04 -0.72
N THR A 63 11.64 0.10 -0.35
CA THR A 63 12.07 0.62 0.96
C THR A 63 11.79 2.13 1.07
N VAL A 64 12.15 2.91 0.06
CA VAL A 64 11.87 4.37 0.04
C VAL A 64 10.38 4.62 0.08
N PHE A 65 9.59 3.89 -0.71
CA PHE A 65 8.14 3.99 -0.71
C PHE A 65 7.55 3.68 0.67
N SER A 66 8.03 2.62 1.33
CA SER A 66 7.58 2.23 2.67
C SER A 66 7.94 3.28 3.73
N ILE A 67 9.13 3.89 3.64
CA ILE A 67 9.53 5.01 4.53
C ILE A 67 8.63 6.22 4.30
N CYS A 68 8.33 6.57 3.05
CA CYS A 68 7.41 7.66 2.75
C CYS A 68 6.02 7.40 3.33
N GLY A 69 5.46 6.20 3.16
CA GLY A 69 4.17 5.84 3.76
C GLY A 69 4.21 5.90 5.29
N ALA A 70 5.26 5.38 5.91
CA ALA A 70 5.46 5.44 7.35
C ALA A 70 5.56 6.88 7.87
N TYR A 71 6.20 7.78 7.13
CA TYR A 71 6.32 9.19 7.49
C TYR A 71 4.96 9.89 7.62
N TYR A 72 3.95 9.52 6.81
CA TYR A 72 2.60 10.07 6.93
C TYR A 72 1.74 9.33 7.95
N CYS A 73 1.80 8.00 7.98
CA CYS A 73 0.92 7.19 8.84
C CYS A 73 1.37 7.17 10.31
N LEU A 74 2.67 7.10 10.60
CA LEU A 74 3.17 6.97 11.97
C LEU A 74 2.87 8.19 12.85
N PRO A 75 3.11 9.44 12.42
CA PRO A 75 2.76 10.60 13.24
C PRO A 75 1.26 10.69 13.50
N GLN A 76 0.43 10.32 12.54
CA GLN A 76 -1.03 10.32 12.69
C GLN A 76 -1.47 9.26 13.71
N LEU A 77 -0.92 8.05 13.62
CA LEU A 77 -1.17 6.98 14.58
C LEU A 77 -0.72 7.38 16.00
N TYR A 78 0.49 7.94 16.12
CA TYR A 78 1.04 8.42 17.38
C TYR A 78 0.13 9.47 18.02
N ARG A 79 -0.33 10.47 17.26
CA ARG A 79 -1.27 11.49 17.74
C ARG A 79 -2.58 10.86 18.20
N THR A 80 -3.11 9.92 17.42
CA THR A 80 -4.39 9.26 17.73
C THR A 80 -4.33 8.46 19.05
N ILE A 81 -3.19 7.85 19.36
CA ILE A 81 -3.02 7.01 20.55
C ILE A 81 -2.60 7.83 21.79
N PHE A 82 -1.59 8.70 21.65
CA PHE A 82 -0.90 9.30 22.79
C PHE A 82 -1.33 10.73 23.13
N VAL A 83 -2.00 11.44 22.21
CA VAL A 83 -2.41 12.83 22.43
C VAL A 83 -3.89 12.87 22.84
N PRO A 84 -4.24 13.42 24.01
CA PRO A 84 -5.61 13.37 24.52
C PRO A 84 -6.60 14.19 23.69
N GLU A 85 -6.19 15.34 23.15
CA GLU A 85 -7.02 16.19 22.28
C GLU A 85 -6.19 16.80 21.15
N PHE A 86 -6.64 16.68 19.90
CA PHE A 86 -6.01 17.30 18.73
C PHE A 86 -7.03 17.62 17.64
N THR A 87 -6.68 18.55 16.75
CA THR A 87 -7.51 18.91 15.60
C THR A 87 -7.12 18.10 14.37
N VAL A 88 -8.12 17.63 13.63
CA VAL A 88 -7.95 16.98 12.32
C VAL A 88 -8.66 17.80 11.25
N HIS A 89 -8.10 17.87 10.06
CA HIS A 89 -8.76 18.51 8.93
C HIS A 89 -9.94 17.67 8.45
N ASP A 90 -11.10 18.30 8.27
CA ASP A 90 -12.25 17.68 7.61
C ASP A 90 -12.10 17.83 6.10
N TYR A 91 -11.73 16.72 5.44
CA TYR A 91 -11.60 16.65 3.97
C TYR A 91 -12.95 16.57 3.25
N THR A 92 -14.07 16.42 3.98
CA THR A 92 -15.42 16.36 3.40
C THR A 92 -16.07 17.73 3.33
N ASN A 93 -16.05 18.50 4.43
CA ASN A 93 -16.79 19.77 4.51
C ASN A 93 -15.87 21.00 4.54
N GLY A 94 -14.55 20.81 4.68
CA GLY A 94 -13.60 21.90 4.89
C GLY A 94 -13.70 22.45 6.31
N GLY A 95 -12.68 22.24 7.13
CA GLY A 95 -12.66 22.72 8.50
C GLY A 95 -11.74 21.91 9.39
N HIS A 96 -11.85 22.12 10.71
CA HIS A 96 -11.12 21.36 11.72
C HIS A 96 -12.10 20.70 12.68
N ILE A 97 -12.01 19.38 12.80
CA ILE A 97 -12.74 18.60 13.79
C ILE A 97 -11.86 18.38 15.02
N GLN A 98 -12.40 18.61 16.20
CA GLN A 98 -11.73 18.27 17.45
C GLN A 98 -11.86 16.78 17.71
N TRP A 99 -10.75 16.10 17.91
CA TRP A 99 -10.69 14.69 18.16
C TRP A 99 -10.08 14.40 19.54
N LYS A 100 -10.70 13.47 20.26
CA LYS A 100 -10.16 12.96 21.52
C LYS A 100 -9.34 11.72 21.22
N GLY A 101 -8.03 11.79 21.39
CA GLY A 101 -7.19 10.61 21.26
C GLY A 101 -7.37 9.65 22.44
N GLY A 102 -6.64 8.54 22.37
CA GLY A 102 -6.69 7.46 23.33
C GLY A 102 -6.86 6.11 22.62
N VAL A 103 -6.40 5.05 23.29
CA VAL A 103 -6.38 3.69 22.73
C VAL A 103 -7.77 3.25 22.27
N TYR A 104 -8.82 3.51 23.05
CA TYR A 104 -10.19 3.17 22.67
C TYR A 104 -10.63 3.90 21.39
N ASN A 105 -10.38 5.20 21.28
CA ASN A 105 -10.77 5.97 20.09
C ASN A 105 -9.90 5.61 18.87
N ALA A 106 -8.66 5.19 19.07
CA ALA A 106 -7.77 4.76 18.00
C ALA A 106 -8.21 3.44 17.34
N PHE A 107 -8.76 2.49 18.12
CA PHE A 107 -9.12 1.16 17.63
C PHE A 107 -10.63 0.95 17.44
N CYS A 108 -11.45 1.54 18.30
CA CYS A 108 -12.89 1.25 18.37
C CYS A 108 -13.76 2.35 17.73
N TYR A 109 -13.20 3.54 17.47
CA TYR A 109 -13.94 4.62 16.82
C TYR A 109 -13.47 4.80 15.39
N TRP A 110 -14.37 4.53 14.44
CA TRP A 110 -14.10 4.71 13.03
C TRP A 110 -14.34 6.16 12.59
N ASN A 111 -13.32 6.81 12.02
CA ASN A 111 -13.45 8.14 11.42
C ASN A 111 -12.74 8.19 10.06
N LYS A 112 -13.52 8.37 9.00
CA LYS A 112 -13.02 8.43 7.62
C LYS A 112 -12.00 9.54 7.39
N ASN A 113 -12.17 10.70 8.03
CA ASN A 113 -11.28 11.84 7.85
C ASN A 113 -9.89 11.63 8.47
N ILE A 114 -9.73 10.63 9.35
CA ILE A 114 -8.45 10.30 10.01
C ILE A 114 -7.71 9.22 9.24
N PHE A 115 -8.44 8.21 8.74
CA PHE A 115 -7.85 6.97 8.24
C PHE A 115 -8.04 6.74 6.74
N TYR A 116 -9.08 7.29 6.12
CA TYR A 116 -9.50 6.96 4.75
C TYR A 116 -9.36 8.13 3.77
N ASP A 117 -9.57 9.36 4.23
CA ASP A 117 -9.49 10.55 3.41
C ASP A 117 -8.18 11.30 3.62
N GLY A 118 -7.79 12.07 2.61
CA GLY A 118 -6.59 12.89 2.63
C GLY A 118 -5.28 12.11 2.44
N PRO A 119 -4.14 12.71 2.82
CA PRO A 119 -2.82 12.15 2.53
C PRO A 119 -2.57 10.79 3.19
N VAL A 120 -3.03 10.60 4.43
CA VAL A 120 -2.85 9.34 5.16
C VAL A 120 -3.63 8.21 4.47
N GLY A 121 -4.90 8.46 4.12
CA GLY A 121 -5.72 7.50 3.37
C GLY A 121 -5.15 7.18 2.00
N ALA A 122 -4.59 8.18 1.29
CA ALA A 122 -3.92 7.97 0.01
C ALA A 122 -2.68 7.06 0.14
N PHE A 123 -1.81 7.32 1.12
CA PHE A 123 -0.63 6.47 1.35
C PHE A 123 -1.01 5.08 1.84
N LEU A 124 -2.06 4.94 2.64
CA LEU A 124 -2.60 3.64 3.06
C LEU A 124 -3.10 2.85 1.84
N CYS A 125 -3.89 3.49 0.96
CA CYS A 125 -4.36 2.87 -0.28
C CYS A 125 -3.21 2.45 -1.19
N LEU A 126 -2.23 3.33 -1.40
CA LEU A 126 -1.04 3.02 -2.18
C LEU A 126 -0.23 1.87 -1.57
N PHE A 127 -0.14 1.79 -0.24
CA PHE A 127 0.51 0.69 0.46
C PHE A 127 -0.23 -0.65 0.30
N VAL A 128 -1.56 -0.64 0.30
CA VAL A 128 -2.34 -1.85 -0.01
C VAL A 128 -2.09 -2.29 -1.45
N LEU A 129 -2.12 -1.34 -2.39
CA LEU A 129 -1.85 -1.60 -3.80
C LEU A 129 -0.41 -2.06 -4.07
N SER A 130 0.56 -1.66 -3.24
CA SER A 130 1.97 -2.04 -3.42
C SER A 130 2.24 -3.53 -3.19
N LYS A 131 1.29 -4.29 -2.63
CA LYS A 131 1.41 -5.76 -2.54
C LYS A 131 1.46 -6.45 -3.90
N ILE A 132 0.81 -5.88 -4.92
CA ILE A 132 0.87 -6.41 -6.29
C ILE A 132 2.31 -6.32 -6.84
N PRO A 133 2.98 -5.15 -6.85
CA PRO A 133 4.38 -5.06 -7.27
C PRO A 133 5.34 -5.85 -6.38
N GLU A 134 5.08 -6.00 -5.08
CA GLU A 134 5.92 -6.82 -4.18
C GLU A 134 5.99 -8.29 -4.63
N MET A 135 4.96 -8.81 -5.29
CA MET A 135 4.97 -10.17 -5.87
C MET A 135 6.02 -10.34 -6.99
N LEU A 136 6.50 -9.25 -7.60
CA LEU A 136 7.56 -9.31 -8.62
C LEU A 136 8.90 -9.78 -8.04
N ASP A 137 9.12 -9.68 -6.73
CA ASP A 137 10.33 -10.17 -6.09
C ASP A 137 10.51 -11.67 -6.32
N THR A 138 9.43 -12.44 -6.16
CA THR A 138 9.44 -13.88 -6.41
C THR A 138 9.58 -14.19 -7.90
N ALA A 139 9.05 -13.34 -8.78
CA ALA A 139 9.29 -13.46 -10.22
C ALA A 139 10.78 -13.37 -10.55
N PHE A 140 11.48 -12.38 -9.98
CA PHE A 140 12.91 -12.20 -10.20
C PHE A 140 13.74 -13.38 -9.67
N LEU A 141 13.31 -14.01 -8.57
CA LEU A 141 13.96 -15.22 -8.05
C LEU A 141 13.80 -16.41 -9.01
N VAL A 142 12.59 -16.62 -9.55
CA VAL A 142 12.31 -17.66 -10.56
C VAL A 142 13.20 -17.49 -11.80
N PHE A 143 13.36 -16.25 -12.30
CA PHE A 143 14.25 -15.98 -13.44
C PHE A 143 15.75 -16.07 -13.09
N GLN A 144 16.10 -16.02 -11.82
CA GLN A 144 17.47 -16.25 -11.33
C GLN A 144 17.74 -17.73 -11.00
N LYS A 145 16.74 -18.63 -11.11
CA LYS A 145 16.80 -20.02 -10.64
C LYS A 145 17.25 -20.12 -9.17
N LYS A 146 16.74 -19.21 -8.34
CA LYS A 146 16.90 -19.21 -6.89
C LYS A 146 15.56 -19.48 -6.25
#